data_AF-A0A2M8N4E8-F1
#
_entry.id   AF-A0A2M8N4E8-F1
#
_cell.length_a   1.000
_cell.length_b   1.000
_cell.length_c   1.000
_cell.angle_alpha   90.00
_cell.angle_beta   90.00
_cell.angle_gamma   90.00
#
_symmetry.space_group_name_H-M   'P 1'
#
loop_
_entity.id
_entity.type
_entity.pdbx_description
1 polymer ?
#
loop_
_entity_poly.entity_id
_entity_poly.type
_entity_poly.pdbx_seq_one_letter_code
_entity_poly.pdbx_strand_id
1 'polypeptide(L)' 'MFELSGFGGLLILALDLWAIISVFGSSASTGKKVLWTLLIIFLPIIGFIAWFFLGPRAAQRRI' A
#
# COMPACT_ATOMS: atom_id res chain seq x y z
N MET A 1 -11.72 10.18 14.29
CA MET A 1 -10.40 10.61 13.78
C MET A 1 -9.39 9.63 14.33
N PHE A 2 -8.68 8.88 13.49
CA PHE A 2 -7.60 8.02 13.95
C PHE A 2 -6.44 8.92 14.38
N GLU A 3 -6.13 8.96 15.67
CA GLU A 3 -4.94 9.67 16.14
C GLU A 3 -3.70 8.86 15.77
N LEU A 4 -3.11 9.17 14.62
CA LEU A 4 -1.78 8.70 14.22
C LEU A 4 -0.72 9.56 14.93
N SER A 5 -0.72 9.58 16.26
CA SER A 5 0.23 10.34 17.07
C SER A 5 1.38 9.44 17.57
N GLY A 6 2.61 9.95 17.49
CA GLY A 6 3.81 9.22 17.93
C GLY A 6 4.31 8.14 16.96
N PHE A 7 5.08 7.19 17.50
CA PHE A 7 5.80 6.17 16.72
C PHE A 7 4.87 5.25 15.90
N GLY A 8 3.69 4.93 16.41
CA GLY A 8 2.72 4.08 15.72
C GLY A 8 2.19 4.71 14.42
N GLY A 9 1.96 6.03 14.41
CA GLY A 9 1.56 6.76 13.22
C GLY A 9 2.65 6.78 12.14
N LEU A 10 3.90 6.97 12.55
CA LEU A 10 5.06 6.92 11.65
C LEU A 10 5.26 5.53 11.04
N LEU A 11 5.04 4.47 11.82
CA LEU A 11 5.11 3.10 11.32
C LEU A 11 4.05 2.84 10.24
N ILE A 12 2.80 3.22 10.51
CA ILE A 12 1.70 3.07 9.53
C ILE A 12 2.01 3.85 8.25
N LEU A 13 2.47 5.10 8.38
CA LEU A 13 2.87 5.91 7.24
C LEU A 13 3.99 5.25 6.42
N ALA A 14 5.01 4.70 7.08
CA ALA A 14 6.10 3.99 6.40
C ALA A 14 5.59 2.73 5.65
N LEU A 15 4.66 1.99 6.24
CA LEU A 15 4.02 0.82 5.63
C LEU A 15 3.16 1.21 4.42
N ASP A 16 2.38 2.29 4.54
CA ASP A 16 1.56 2.81 3.43
C ASP A 16 2.42 3.25 2.25
N LEU A 17 3.52 3.97 2.51
CA LEU A 17 4.47 4.36 1.46
C LEU A 17 5.08 3.15 0.76
N TRP A 18 5.49 2.13 1.53
CA TRP A 18 6.03 0.90 0.97
C TRP A 18 5.00 0.19 0.08
N ALA A 19 3.75 0.07 0.54
CA ALA A 19 2.67 -0.53 -0.22
C ALA A 19 2.42 0.23 -1.54
N ILE A 20 2.32 1.56 -1.47
CA ILE A 20 2.09 2.42 -2.65
C ILE A 20 3.24 2.27 -3.67
N ILE A 21 4.49 2.33 -3.21
CA ILE A 21 5.67 2.13 -4.09
C ILE A 21 5.61 0.77 -4.78
N SER A 22 5.24 -0.27 -4.05
CA SER A 22 5.10 -1.63 -4.61
C SER A 22 3.96 -1.73 -5.63
N VAL A 23 2.82 -1.08 -5.39
CA VAL A 23 1.71 -0.98 -6.34
C VAL A 23 2.18 -0.32 -7.65
N PHE A 24 2.92 0.79 -7.55
CA PHE A 24 3.44 1.48 -8.73
C PHE A 24 4.48 0.64 -9.49
N GLY A 25 5.33 -0.11 -8.78
CA GLY A 25 6.31 -1.04 -9.35
C GLY A 25 5.72 -2.35 -9.90
N SER A 26 4.43 -2.61 -9.70
CA SER A 26 3.76 -3.81 -10.20
C SER A 26 3.43 -3.74 -11.71
N SER A 27 3.22 -4.90 -12.32
CA SER A 27 2.72 -5.06 -13.70
C SER A 27 1.20 -4.89 -13.82
N ALA A 28 0.51 -4.45 -12.77
CA ALA A 28 -0.92 -4.21 -12.79
C ALA A 28 -1.31 -3.04 -13.72
N SER A 29 -2.52 -3.09 -14.27
CA SER A 29 -3.06 -1.98 -15.08
C SER A 29 -3.22 -0.70 -14.25
N THR A 30 -3.23 0.45 -14.91
CA THR A 30 -3.39 1.77 -14.25
C THR A 30 -4.63 1.83 -13.36
N GLY A 31 -5.77 1.32 -13.82
CA GLY A 31 -7.01 1.29 -13.02
C GLY A 31 -6.87 0.47 -11.73
N LYS A 32 -6.18 -0.68 -11.78
CA LYS A 32 -5.89 -1.47 -10.58
C LYS A 32 -4.94 -0.74 -9.63
N LYS A 33 -3.91 -0.06 -10.16
CA LYS A 33 -3.00 0.74 -9.34
C LYS A 33 -3.76 1.84 -8.59
N VAL A 34 -4.61 2.58 -9.29
CA VAL A 34 -5.43 3.64 -8.69
C VAL A 34 -6.35 3.08 -7.61
N LEU A 35 -7.04 1.97 -7.87
CA LEU A 35 -7.93 1.34 -6.89
C LEU A 35 -7.19 0.94 -5.60
N TRP A 36 -6.03 0.30 -5.73
CA TRP A 36 -5.22 -0.12 -4.59
C TRP A 36 -4.63 1.07 -3.82
N THR A 37 -4.14 2.08 -4.51
CA THR A 37 -3.64 3.32 -3.88
C THR A 37 -4.75 4.02 -3.10
N LEU A 38 -5.94 4.16 -3.67
CA LEU A 38 -7.10 4.75 -2.97
C LEU A 38 -7.47 3.91 -1.73
N LEU A 39 -7.52 2.59 -1.86
CA LEU A 39 -7.83 1.70 -0.74
C LEU A 39 -6.87 1.90 0.45
N ILE A 40 -5.56 1.98 0.17
CA ILE A 40 -4.53 2.21 1.20
C ILE A 40 -4.68 3.60 1.84
N ILE A 41 -4.88 4.66 1.05
CA ILE A 41 -4.97 6.03 1.59
C ILE A 41 -6.22 6.24 2.46
N PHE A 42 -7.38 5.73 2.02
CA PHE A 42 -8.64 5.91 2.76
C PHE A 42 -8.74 4.98 3.97
N LEU A 43 -8.13 3.80 3.90
CA LEU A 43 -8.09 2.82 4.97
C LEU A 43 -6.63 2.41 5.20
N PRO A 44 -5.82 3.17 5.96
CA PRO A 44 -4.39 2.88 6.10
C PRO A 44 -4.12 1.49 6.66
N ILE A 45 -4.69 1.16 7.82
CA ILE A 45 -4.45 -0.15 8.46
C ILE A 45 -5.06 -1.30 7.64
N ILE A 46 -6.35 -1.20 7.28
CA ILE A 46 -7.07 -2.28 6.60
C ILE A 46 -6.60 -2.40 5.15
N GLY A 47 -6.39 -1.29 4.46
CA GLY A 47 -5.90 -1.22 3.10
C GLY A 47 -4.48 -1.75 2.97
N PHE A 48 -3.60 -1.42 3.92
CA PHE A 48 -2.27 -2.04 4.00
C PHE A 48 -2.35 -3.56 4.19
N ILE A 49 -3.16 -4.04 5.14
CA ILE A 49 -3.34 -5.48 5.38
C ILE A 49 -3.90 -6.18 4.13
N ALA A 50 -4.93 -5.62 3.51
CA ALA A 50 -5.51 -6.17 2.29
C ALA A 50 -4.50 -6.20 1.14
N TRP A 51 -3.71 -5.14 0.98
CA TRP A 51 -2.65 -5.07 -0.01
C TRP A 51 -1.54 -6.10 0.29
N PHE A 52 -1.23 -6.34 1.56
CA PHE A 52 -0.26 -7.35 1.93
C PHE A 52 -0.68 -8.75 1.47
N PHE A 53 -1.95 -9.13 1.55
CA PHE A 53 -2.37 -10.46 1.11
C PHE A 53 -2.70 -10.54 -0.39
N LEU A 54 -3.35 -9.52 -0.93
CA LEU A 54 -3.99 -9.57 -2.25
C LEU A 54 -3.47 -8.49 -3.22
N GLY A 55 -2.64 -7.58 -2.73
CA GLY A 55 -2.18 -6.43 -3.46
C GLY A 55 -1.20 -6.79 -4.58
N PRO A 56 -1.18 -6.01 -5.67
CA PRO A 56 -0.26 -6.20 -6.76
C PRO A 56 1.14 -5.87 -6.28
N ARG A 57 2.00 -6.89 -6.24
CA ARG A 57 3.40 -6.76 -5.82
C ARG A 57 4.27 -6.54 -7.05
N ALA A 58 5.39 -5.84 -6.86
CA ALA A 58 6.41 -5.72 -7.88
C ALA A 58 6.80 -7.11 -8.39
N ALA A 59 6.78 -7.31 -9.71
CA ALA A 59 7.19 -8.57 -10.29
C ALA A 59 8.67 -8.79 -9.94
N GLN A 60 8.96 -9.87 -9.22
CA GLN A 60 10.34 -10.25 -8.93
C GLN A 60 11.02 -10.52 -10.27
N ARG A 61 11.83 -9.57 -10.71
CA ARG A 61 12.61 -9.70 -11.94
C ARG A 61 13.56 -10.86 -11.69
N ARG A 62 13.18 -12.06 -12.14
CA ARG A 62 14.06 -13.22 -12.17
C ARG A 62 15.08 -12.92 -13.26
N ILE A 63 16.24 -12.44 -12.82
CA ILE A 63 17.47 -12.40 -13.60
C ILE A 63 18.05 -13.80 -13.66
#